data_AF-A0A1Z9WFL8-F1
#
_entry.id   AF-A0A1Z9WFL8-F1
#
_cell.length_a   1.000
_cell.length_b   1.000
_cell.length_c   1.000
_cell.angle_alpha   90.00
_cell.angle_beta   90.00
_cell.angle_gamma   90.00
#
_symmetry.space_group_name_H-M   'P 1'
#
loop_
_entity.id
_entity.type
_entity.pdbx_description
1 polymer ?
#
loop_
_entity_poly.entity_id
_entity_poly.type
_entity_poly.pdbx_seq_one_letter_code
_entity_poly.pdbx_strand_id
1 'polypeptide(L)' 'QTVERSAILRDLEIRDVRDRTRKVAPLVPADDAYVIDSSDKTAAQVAVDVRELCRATGLA' A
#
# COMPACT_ATOMS: atom_id res chain seq x y z
N GLN A 1 -14.53 -22.21 -8.14
CA GLN A 1 -13.17 -22.25 -8.72
C GLN A 1 -12.18 -22.09 -7.59
N THR A 2 -11.28 -23.04 -7.39
CA THR A 2 -10.20 -22.94 -6.39
C THR A 2 -8.96 -22.43 -7.10
N VAL A 3 -8.39 -21.34 -6.62
CA VAL A 3 -7.13 -20.79 -7.13
C VAL A 3 -6.04 -21.06 -6.09
N GLU A 4 -4.90 -21.55 -6.55
CA GLU A 4 -3.76 -21.84 -5.70
C GLU A 4 -3.13 -20.56 -5.15
N ARG A 5 -2.87 -20.53 -3.83
CA ARG A 5 -2.28 -19.36 -3.15
C ARG A 5 -0.95 -18.93 -3.79
N SER A 6 -0.12 -19.90 -4.19
CA SER A 6 1.18 -19.66 -4.83
C SER A 6 1.04 -18.95 -6.18
N ALA A 7 0.00 -19.28 -6.96
CA ALA A 7 -0.28 -18.62 -8.23
C ALA A 7 -0.67 -17.15 -7.99
N ILE A 8 -1.56 -16.90 -7.02
CA ILE A 8 -1.97 -15.53 -6.65
C ILE A 8 -0.77 -14.70 -6.20
N LEU A 9 0.09 -15.27 -5.32
CA LEU A 9 1.28 -14.58 -4.84
C LEU A 9 2.23 -14.23 -6.00
N ARG A 10 2.46 -15.19 -6.91
CA ARG A 10 3.34 -14.97 -8.05
C ARG A 10 2.83 -13.85 -8.96
N ASP A 11 1.54 -13.82 -9.21
CA ASP A 11 0.91 -12.78 -10.03
C ASP A 11 1.01 -11.40 -9.37
N LEU A 12 0.85 -11.32 -8.04
CA LEU A 12 1.05 -10.08 -7.28
C LEU A 12 2.49 -9.58 -7.37
N GLU A 13 3.48 -10.45 -7.16
CA GLU A 13 4.90 -10.07 -7.28
C GLU A 13 5.25 -9.52 -8.66
N ILE A 14 4.77 -10.16 -9.73
CA ILE A 14 5.00 -9.71 -11.11
C ILE A 14 4.39 -8.31 -11.33
N ARG A 15 3.18 -8.09 -10.82
CA ARG A 15 2.50 -6.78 -10.90
C ARG A 15 3.28 -5.72 -10.13
N ASP A 16 3.69 -6.02 -8.90
CA ASP A 16 4.47 -5.11 -8.06
C ASP A 16 5.78 -4.67 -8.73
N VAL A 17 6.54 -5.61 -9.29
CA VAL A 17 7.79 -5.30 -10.02
C VAL A 17 7.51 -4.41 -11.22
N ARG A 18 6.51 -4.75 -12.03
CA ARG A 18 6.16 -3.97 -13.22
C ARG A 18 5.72 -2.55 -12.84
N ASP A 19 4.90 -2.41 -11.79
CA ASP A 19 4.33 -1.13 -11.39
C ASP A 19 5.39 -0.24 -10.73
N ARG A 20 6.36 -0.82 -10.00
CA ARG A 20 7.53 -0.07 -9.45
C ARG A 20 8.54 0.36 -10.52
N THR A 21 8.69 -0.41 -11.62
CA THR A 21 9.74 -0.18 -12.63
C THR A 21 9.26 0.52 -13.91
N ARG A 22 7.96 0.82 -14.04
CA ARG A 22 7.43 1.48 -15.25
C ARG A 22 8.02 2.88 -15.44
N LYS A 23 8.30 3.25 -16.69
CA LYS A 23 8.95 4.53 -17.03
C LYS A 23 8.09 5.77 -16.75
N VAL A 24 6.77 5.64 -16.80
CA VAL A 24 5.83 6.74 -16.61
C VAL A 24 5.00 6.49 -15.35
N ALA A 25 5.00 7.46 -14.44
CA ALA A 25 4.30 7.44 -13.15
C ALA A 25 4.59 6.16 -12.31
N PRO A 26 5.84 5.79 -12.01
CA PRO A 26 6.16 4.58 -11.25
C PRO A 26 5.46 4.53 -9.89
N LEU A 27 5.22 3.32 -9.36
CA LEU A 27 4.70 3.12 -8.01
C LEU A 27 5.81 3.41 -6.98
N VAL A 28 5.94 4.68 -6.62
CA VAL A 28 6.86 5.18 -5.60
C VAL A 28 6.09 6.15 -4.67
N PRO A 29 6.35 6.13 -3.35
CA PRO A 29 5.81 7.16 -2.46
C PRO A 29 6.28 8.56 -2.90
N ALA A 30 5.47 9.59 -2.62
CA ALA A 30 5.94 10.97 -2.73
C ALA A 30 7.00 11.26 -1.65
N ASP A 31 7.80 12.29 -1.84
CA ASP A 31 8.90 12.65 -0.92
C ASP A 31 8.38 13.03 0.48
N ASP A 32 7.16 13.55 0.56
CA ASP A 32 6.46 13.94 1.80
C ASP A 32 5.41 12.91 2.24
N ALA A 33 5.33 11.75 1.58
CA ALA A 33 4.35 10.74 1.92
C ALA A 33 4.69 10.03 3.24
N TYR A 34 3.67 9.88 4.08
CA TYR A 34 3.74 9.00 5.25
C TYR A 34 3.41 7.57 4.84
N VAL A 35 4.31 6.64 5.11
CA VAL A 35 4.11 5.22 4.81
C VAL A 35 3.43 4.53 6.00
N ILE A 36 2.25 3.96 5.76
CA ILE A 36 1.53 3.14 6.74
C ILE A 36 1.61 1.69 6.30
N ASP A 37 2.41 0.89 7.02
CA ASP A 37 2.41 -0.56 6.84
C ASP A 37 1.18 -1.17 7.55
N SER A 38 0.37 -1.90 6.78
CA SER A 38 -0.87 -2.54 7.23
C SER A 38 -0.76 -4.06 7.32
N SER A 39 0.42 -4.65 7.16
CA SER A 39 0.61 -6.11 7.07
C SER A 39 -0.03 -6.86 8.25
N ASP A 40 0.08 -6.30 9.46
CA ASP A 40 -0.43 -6.89 10.71
C ASP A 40 -1.57 -6.07 11.35
N LYS A 41 -2.26 -5.24 10.56
CA LYS A 41 -3.33 -4.35 11.05
C LYS A 41 -4.69 -4.73 10.50
N THR A 42 -5.70 -4.55 11.33
CA THR A 42 -7.10 -4.54 10.88
C THR A 42 -7.40 -3.23 10.13
N ALA A 43 -8.43 -3.26 9.27
CA ALA A 43 -8.88 -2.04 8.57
C ALA A 43 -9.27 -0.91 9.54
N ALA A 44 -9.82 -1.24 10.72
CA ALA A 44 -10.17 -0.24 11.73
C ALA A 44 -8.94 0.45 12.33
N GLN A 45 -7.86 -0.29 12.59
CA GLN A 45 -6.59 0.27 13.08
C GLN A 45 -5.96 1.20 12.02
N VAL A 46 -5.91 0.78 10.76
CA VAL A 46 -5.40 1.63 9.66
C VAL A 46 -6.21 2.93 9.55
N ALA A 47 -7.54 2.86 9.69
CA ALA A 47 -8.40 4.05 9.64
C ALA A 47 -8.16 5.01 10.83
N VAL A 48 -7.79 4.49 12.01
CA VAL A 48 -7.37 5.31 13.15
C VAL A 48 -6.05 6.01 12.82
N ASP A 49 -5.03 5.25 12.39
CA ASP A 49 -3.70 5.78 12.06
C ASP A 49 -3.78 6.94 11.03
N VAL A 50 -4.57 6.75 9.96
CA VAL A 50 -4.79 7.77 8.94
C VAL A 50 -5.44 9.03 9.52
N ARG A 51 -6.47 8.89 10.36
CA ARG A 51 -7.15 10.06 10.98
C ARG A 51 -6.22 10.83 11.91
N GLU A 52 -5.42 10.13 12.70
CA GLU A 52 -4.47 10.75 13.61
C GLU A 52 -3.38 11.50 12.84
N LEU A 53 -2.87 10.90 11.76
CA LEU A 53 -1.92 11.54 10.87
C LEU A 53 -2.48 12.82 10.24
N CYS A 54 -3.70 12.77 9.70
CA CYS A 54 -4.35 13.96 9.10
C CYS A 54 -4.45 15.11 10.13
N ARG A 55 -4.88 14.81 11.36
CA ARG A 55 -4.96 15.81 12.44
C ARG A 55 -3.60 16.39 12.80
N ALA A 56 -2.58 15.54 12.90
CA ALA A 56 -1.21 15.96 13.25
C ALA A 56 -0.58 16.84 12.15
N THR A 57 -1.00 16.66 10.90
CA THR A 57 -0.50 17.41 9.73
C THR A 57 -1.36 18.62 9.36
N GLY A 58 -2.41 18.91 10.14
CA GLY A 58 -3.28 20.08 9.93
C GLY A 58 -4.32 19.92 8.83
N LEU A 59 -4.55 18.68 8.37
CA LEU A 59 -5.66 18.32 7.49
C LEU A 59 -6.83 17.83 8.37
N ALA A 60 -7.76 18.73 8.72
CA ALA A 60 -8.95 18.40 9.52
C ALA A 60 -10.24 18.77 8.78
#